data_AF-A0AAD4E5A2-F1
#
_entry.id   AF-A0AAD4E5A2-F1
#
_cell.length_a   1.000
_cell.length_b   1.000
_cell.length_c   1.000
_cell.angle_alpha   90.00
_cell.angle_beta   90.00
_cell.angle_gamma   90.00
#
_symmetry.space_group_name_H-M   'P 1'
#
loop_
_entity.id
_entity.type
_entity.pdbx_description
1 polymer ?
#
loop_
_entity_poly.entity_id
_entity_poly.type
_entity_poly.pdbx_seq_one_letter_code
_entity_poly.pdbx_strand_id
1 'polypeptide(L)'
;MYETTFEKEVYSDLYGERGVLLGAIQGLFYAQYKVLRANDHSPLEAFNENVEETTQSLYHLIGQKGMYYMYNTCSATARCGALDWAPIFEKTNTPIVEQLYESVRNGTETRKALDFNGRSTYRQDLAKELKEIDDQEIWRG
;
A
#
# COMPACT_ATOMS: atom_id res chain seq x y z
N MET A 1 13.19 6.60 -21.32
CA MET A 1 11.96 7.42 -21.31
C MET A 1 10.91 6.61 -22.04
N TYR A 2 9.89 6.13 -21.33
CA TYR A 2 8.84 5.30 -21.94
C TYR A 2 7.93 6.21 -22.78
N GLU A 3 7.78 5.92 -24.08
CA GLU A 3 6.75 6.54 -24.90
C GLU A 3 5.38 6.05 -24.44
N THR A 4 4.66 6.89 -23.72
CA THR A 4 3.29 6.65 -23.27
C THR A 4 2.39 7.75 -23.81
N THR A 5 1.12 7.43 -24.05
CA THR A 5 0.13 8.47 -24.36
C THR A 5 -0.24 9.19 -23.05
N PHE A 6 -0.64 10.46 -23.14
CA PHE A 6 -1.14 11.21 -21.98
C PHE A 6 -2.23 10.44 -21.22
N GLU A 7 -3.13 9.77 -21.95
CA GLU A 7 -4.16 8.91 -21.38
C GLU A 7 -3.60 7.73 -20.58
N LYS A 8 -2.57 7.05 -21.09
CA LYS A 8 -1.93 5.93 -20.37
C LYS A 8 -1.16 6.40 -19.14
N GLU A 9 -0.54 7.59 -19.19
CA GLU A 9 0.15 8.19 -18.05
C GLU A 9 -0.84 8.54 -16.92
N VAL A 10 -1.91 9.28 -17.22
CA VAL A 10 -2.98 9.62 -16.27
C VAL A 10 -3.61 8.38 -15.65
N TYR A 11 -3.88 7.34 -16.44
CA TYR A 11 -4.40 6.09 -15.88
C TYR A 11 -3.37 5.39 -14.99
N SER A 12 -2.11 5.31 -15.40
CA SER A 12 -1.06 4.63 -14.62
C SER A 12 -0.75 5.34 -13.30
N ASP A 13 -0.80 6.66 -13.27
CA ASP A 13 -0.51 7.47 -12.10
C ASP A 13 -1.65 7.42 -11.07
N LEU A 14 -2.88 7.74 -11.52
CA LEU A 14 -4.06 7.70 -10.66
C LEU A 14 -4.32 6.31 -10.09
N TYR A 15 -4.05 5.27 -10.87
CA TYR A 15 -4.13 3.87 -10.45
C TYR A 15 -2.98 3.45 -9.54
N GLY A 16 -1.75 3.88 -9.84
CA GLY A 16 -0.56 3.53 -9.07
C GLY A 16 -0.63 4.07 -7.64
N GLU A 17 -0.94 5.36 -7.49
CA GLU A 17 -1.06 6.02 -6.19
C GLU A 17 -2.17 5.41 -5.33
N ARG A 18 -3.37 5.25 -5.90
CA ARG A 18 -4.53 4.66 -5.19
C ARG A 18 -4.38 3.17 -4.93
N GLY A 19 -3.63 2.49 -5.79
CA GLY A 19 -3.37 1.06 -5.73
C GLY A 19 -2.23 0.77 -4.77
N VAL A 20 -1.08 0.37 -5.30
CA VAL A 20 0.00 -0.16 -4.47
C VAL A 20 0.75 0.93 -3.71
N LEU A 21 0.96 2.11 -4.29
CA LEU A 21 1.90 3.10 -3.74
C LEU A 21 1.45 3.73 -2.43
N LEU A 22 0.15 3.99 -2.26
CA LEU A 22 -0.40 4.59 -1.03
C LEU A 22 -1.43 3.67 -0.38
N GLY A 23 -2.49 3.32 -1.11
CA GLY A 23 -3.65 2.62 -0.56
C GLY A 23 -3.31 1.23 0.01
N ALA A 24 -2.68 0.38 -0.80
CA ALA A 24 -2.38 -0.99 -0.40
C ALA A 24 -1.30 -1.05 0.69
N ILE A 25 -0.26 -0.21 0.61
CA ILE A 25 0.80 -0.17 1.63
C ILE A 25 0.21 0.22 3.00
N GLN A 26 -0.57 1.31 3.06
CA GLN A 26 -1.27 1.73 4.28
C GLN A 26 -2.16 0.61 4.82
N GLY A 27 -2.98 0.00 3.94
CA GLY A 27 -3.92 -1.05 4.31
C GLY A 27 -3.24 -2.31 4.85
N LEU A 28 -2.19 -2.80 4.16
CA LEU A 28 -1.46 -4.01 4.55
C LEU A 28 -0.65 -3.81 5.82
N PHE A 29 0.09 -2.70 5.94
CA PHE A 29 0.82 -2.39 7.16
C PHE A 29 -0.10 -2.30 8.36
N TYR A 30 -1.21 -1.57 8.24
CA TYR A 30 -2.15 -1.44 9.35
C TYR A 30 -2.88 -2.75 9.68
N ALA A 31 -3.20 -3.58 8.68
CA ALA A 31 -3.80 -4.89 8.90
C ALA A 31 -2.86 -5.82 9.68
N GLN A 32 -1.60 -5.96 9.25
CA GLN A 32 -0.62 -6.80 9.93
C GLN A 32 -0.32 -6.27 11.33
N TYR A 33 -0.15 -4.96 11.50
CA TYR A 33 0.04 -4.33 12.80
C TYR A 33 -1.08 -4.68 13.77
N LYS A 34 -2.35 -4.51 13.37
CA LYS A 34 -3.50 -4.88 14.22
C LYS A 34 -3.50 -6.35 14.62
N VAL A 35 -3.14 -7.25 13.72
CA VAL A 35 -3.07 -8.68 14.02
C VAL A 35 -1.98 -8.97 15.04
N LEU A 36 -0.78 -8.38 14.89
CA LEU A 36 0.31 -8.51 15.86
C LEU A 36 -0.09 -7.95 17.22
N ARG A 37 -0.70 -6.76 17.25
CA ARG A 37 -1.18 -6.13 18.50
C ARG A 37 -2.27 -6.96 19.19
N ALA A 38 -3.14 -7.61 18.44
CA ALA A 38 -4.16 -8.51 18.98
C ALA A 38 -3.59 -9.84 19.52
N ASN A 39 -2.34 -10.15 19.20
CA ASN A 39 -1.61 -11.33 19.68
C ASN A 39 -0.45 -10.94 20.61
N ASP A 40 -0.65 -9.88 21.41
CA ASP A 40 0.24 -9.45 22.51
C ASP A 40 1.65 -8.97 22.12
N HIS A 41 1.93 -8.77 20.82
CA HIS A 41 3.18 -8.11 20.39
C HIS A 41 3.19 -6.64 20.80
N SER A 42 4.35 -6.12 21.18
CA SER A 42 4.46 -4.70 21.57
C SER A 42 4.27 -3.75 20.38
N PRO A 43 3.89 -2.48 20.59
CA PRO A 43 3.79 -1.49 19.51
C PRO A 43 5.07 -1.35 18.69
N LEU A 44 6.24 -1.33 19.34
CA LEU A 44 7.54 -1.19 18.68
C LEU A 44 7.89 -2.42 17.85
N GLU A 45 7.69 -3.61 18.40
CA GLU A 45 7.91 -4.87 17.68
C GLU A 45 7.00 -4.97 16.45
N ALA A 46 5.70 -4.69 16.61
CA ALA A 46 4.74 -4.73 15.51
C ALA A 46 5.00 -3.68 14.42
N PHE A 47 5.65 -2.57 14.76
CA PHE A 47 6.11 -1.57 13.80
C PHE A 47 7.40 -2.03 13.09
N ASN A 48 8.38 -2.53 13.84
CA ASN A 48 9.70 -2.89 13.32
C ASN A 48 9.63 -4.08 12.34
N GLU A 49 8.94 -5.15 12.74
CA GLU A 49 8.75 -6.40 11.95
C GLU A 49 7.78 -6.21 10.76
N ASN A 50 7.37 -4.98 10.47
CA ASN A 50 6.38 -4.66 9.47
C ASN A 50 6.80 -3.45 8.64
N VAL A 51 6.73 -2.25 9.20
CA VAL A 51 7.00 -0.98 8.50
C VAL A 51 8.50 -0.76 8.34
N GLU A 52 9.27 -0.84 9.43
CA GLU A 52 10.70 -0.52 9.39
C GLU A 52 11.49 -1.50 8.52
N GLU A 53 11.35 -2.81 8.76
CA GLU A 53 12.09 -3.81 7.99
C GLU A 53 11.72 -3.76 6.50
N THR A 54 10.44 -3.60 6.19
CA THR A 54 9.99 -3.51 4.80
C THR A 54 10.56 -2.27 4.10
N THR A 55 10.43 -1.09 4.72
CA THR A 55 10.77 0.19 4.07
C THR A 55 12.27 0.49 4.06
N GLN A 56 12.98 0.15 5.12
CA GLN A 56 14.40 0.46 5.27
C GLN A 56 15.32 -0.63 4.71
N SER A 57 14.87 -1.89 4.67
CA SER A 57 15.68 -3.01 4.22
C SER A 57 15.20 -3.59 2.87
N LEU A 58 13.96 -4.10 2.83
CA LEU A 58 13.53 -4.97 1.71
C LEU A 58 13.19 -4.19 0.44
N TYR A 59 12.48 -3.07 0.54
CA TYR A 59 12.05 -2.30 -0.63
C TYR A 59 13.23 -1.74 -1.44
N HIS A 60 14.30 -1.34 -0.76
CA HIS A 60 15.53 -0.93 -1.42
C HIS A 60 16.13 -2.05 -2.28
N LEU A 61 16.17 -3.29 -1.76
CA LEU A 61 16.67 -4.45 -2.50
C LEU A 61 15.78 -4.77 -3.70
N ILE A 62 14.46 -4.68 -3.56
CA ILE A 62 13.51 -4.94 -4.65
C ILE A 62 13.71 -3.92 -5.77
N GLY A 63 13.78 -2.63 -5.45
CA GLY A 63 13.97 -1.57 -6.45
C GLY A 63 15.30 -1.67 -7.19
N GLN A 64 16.37 -2.12 -6.52
CA GLN A 64 17.70 -2.23 -7.13
C GLN A 64 17.95 -3.54 -7.89
N LYS A 65 17.44 -4.66 -7.37
CA LYS A 65 17.86 -6.01 -7.78
C LYS A 65 16.69 -6.97 -8.04
N GLY A 66 15.45 -6.52 -7.83
CA GLY A 66 14.24 -7.29 -8.05
C GLY A 66 13.91 -8.31 -6.96
N MET A 67 12.71 -8.88 -7.05
CA MET A 67 12.16 -9.81 -6.04
C MET A 67 13.00 -11.09 -5.88
N TYR A 68 13.53 -11.65 -6.97
CA TYR A 68 14.34 -12.86 -6.92
C TYR A 68 15.59 -12.68 -6.04
N TYR A 69 16.27 -11.53 -6.17
CA TYR A 69 17.44 -11.24 -5.35
C TYR A 69 17.06 -11.05 -3.88
N MET A 70 15.97 -10.33 -3.60
CA MET A 70 15.45 -10.14 -2.25
C MET A 70 15.18 -11.50 -1.58
N TYR A 71 14.42 -12.39 -2.23
CA TYR A 71 14.14 -13.73 -1.68
C TYR A 71 15.38 -14.58 -1.42
N ASN A 72 16.41 -14.46 -2.26
CA ASN A 72 17.66 -15.19 -2.07
C ASN A 72 18.51 -14.65 -0.92
N THR A 73 18.31 -13.38 -0.54
CA THR A 73 19.00 -12.73 0.58
C THR A 73 18.35 -13.09 1.92
N CYS A 74 17.07 -13.47 1.92
CA CYS A 74 16.35 -13.90 3.11
C CYS A 74 16.76 -15.30 3.60
N SER A 75 16.57 -15.56 4.91
CA SER A 75 16.76 -16.88 5.52
C SER A 75 15.89 -17.95 4.85
N ALA A 76 16.26 -19.22 5.01
CA ALA A 76 15.49 -20.33 4.44
C ALA A 76 14.03 -20.32 4.94
N THR A 77 13.82 -20.12 6.24
CA THR A 77 12.49 -20.06 6.85
C THR A 77 11.64 -18.91 6.31
N ALA A 78 12.20 -17.69 6.26
CA ALA A 78 11.48 -16.53 5.75
C ALA A 78 11.11 -16.69 4.26
N ARG A 79 12.03 -17.23 3.47
CA ARG A 79 11.82 -17.47 2.04
C ARG A 79 10.73 -18.51 1.78
N CYS A 80 10.77 -19.65 2.48
CA CYS A 80 9.75 -20.68 2.32
C CYS A 80 8.35 -20.14 2.68
N GLY A 81 8.21 -19.52 3.85
CA GLY A 81 6.93 -18.94 4.25
C GLY A 81 6.42 -17.89 3.27
N ALA A 82 7.27 -16.96 2.85
CA ALA A 82 6.85 -15.92 1.92
C ALA A 82 6.45 -16.47 0.54
N LEU A 83 7.11 -17.52 0.03
CA LEU A 83 6.73 -18.18 -1.22
C LEU A 83 5.40 -18.93 -1.12
N ASP A 84 5.08 -19.51 0.04
CA ASP A 84 3.79 -20.18 0.26
C ASP A 84 2.62 -19.18 0.29
N TRP A 85 2.84 -18.01 0.90
CA TRP A 85 1.79 -16.99 1.06
C TRP A 85 1.64 -16.05 -0.14
N ALA A 86 2.68 -15.83 -0.95
CA ALA A 86 2.63 -14.89 -2.08
C ALA A 86 1.48 -15.16 -3.06
N PRO A 87 1.20 -16.41 -3.52
CA PRO A 87 0.07 -16.68 -4.40
C PRO A 87 -1.30 -16.43 -3.76
N ILE A 88 -1.39 -16.56 -2.43
CA ILE A 88 -2.63 -16.28 -1.67
C ILE A 88 -2.90 -14.78 -1.67
N PHE A 89 -1.86 -13.96 -1.40
CA PHE A 89 -1.96 -12.51 -1.48
C PHE A 89 -2.30 -12.03 -2.88
N GLU A 90 -1.63 -12.55 -3.91
CA GLU A 90 -1.94 -12.24 -5.31
C GLU A 90 -3.42 -12.53 -5.61
N LYS A 91 -3.87 -13.77 -5.37
CA LYS A 91 -5.25 -14.18 -5.64
C LYS A 91 -6.29 -13.32 -4.91
N THR A 92 -6.00 -12.94 -3.66
CA THR A 92 -6.91 -12.13 -2.84
C THR A 92 -6.97 -10.68 -3.33
N ASN A 93 -5.84 -10.13 -3.78
CA ASN A 93 -5.73 -8.73 -4.16
C ASN A 93 -6.12 -8.47 -5.61
N THR A 94 -5.94 -9.42 -6.53
CA THR A 94 -6.25 -9.24 -7.96
C THR A 94 -7.65 -8.67 -8.21
N PRO A 95 -8.75 -9.18 -7.61
CA PRO A 95 -10.09 -8.61 -7.83
C PRO A 95 -10.23 -7.16 -7.35
N ILE A 96 -9.57 -6.80 -6.25
CA ILE A 96 -9.58 -5.43 -5.70
C ILE A 96 -8.85 -4.48 -6.66
N VAL A 97 -7.72 -4.94 -7.17
CA VAL A 97 -6.86 -4.21 -8.10
C VAL A 97 -7.57 -4.04 -9.46
N GLU A 98 -8.26 -5.06 -9.96
CA GLU A 98 -9.12 -4.97 -11.16
C GLU A 98 -10.27 -3.97 -10.97
N GLN A 99 -10.94 -3.99 -9.81
CA GLN A 99 -12.00 -3.03 -9.51
C GLN A 99 -11.49 -1.59 -9.49
N LEU A 100 -10.31 -1.36 -8.89
CA LEU A 100 -9.69 -0.04 -8.89
C LEU A 100 -9.36 0.42 -10.31
N TYR A 101 -8.79 -0.46 -11.14
CA TYR A 101 -8.48 -0.16 -12.53
C TYR A 101 -9.73 0.28 -13.30
N GLU A 102 -10.83 -0.46 -13.18
CA GLU A 102 -12.09 -0.11 -13.82
C GLU A 102 -12.68 1.21 -13.32
N SER A 103 -12.57 1.51 -12.02
CA SER A 103 -13.02 2.79 -11.45
C SER A 103 -12.24 4.00 -11.98
N VAL A 104 -10.93 3.83 -12.21
CA VAL A 104 -10.10 4.85 -12.86
C VAL A 104 -10.47 4.98 -14.34
N ARG A 105 -10.53 3.85 -15.06
CA ARG A 105 -10.83 3.79 -16.50
C ARG A 105 -12.16 4.43 -16.86
N ASN A 106 -13.20 4.24 -16.03
CA ASN A 106 -14.53 4.80 -16.26
C ASN A 106 -14.71 6.23 -15.67
N GLY A 107 -13.64 6.85 -15.18
CA GLY A 107 -13.60 8.20 -14.65
C GLY A 107 -14.31 8.38 -13.30
N THR A 108 -14.69 7.30 -12.61
CA THR A 108 -15.34 7.37 -11.29
C THR A 108 -14.40 7.99 -10.26
N GLU A 109 -13.13 7.59 -10.24
CA GLU A 109 -12.15 8.18 -9.33
C GLU A 109 -11.90 9.66 -9.61
N THR A 110 -11.84 10.05 -10.90
CA THR A 110 -11.71 11.46 -11.29
C THR A 110 -12.89 12.30 -10.83
N ARG A 111 -14.13 11.81 -11.00
CA ARG A 111 -15.33 12.51 -10.52
C ARG A 111 -15.32 12.66 -9.01
N LYS A 112 -15.02 11.59 -8.25
CA LYS A 112 -14.91 11.65 -6.79
C LYS A 112 -13.89 12.70 -6.31
N ALA A 113 -12.72 12.74 -6.94
CA ALA A 113 -11.68 13.70 -6.59
C ALA A 113 -12.11 15.15 -6.86
N LEU A 114 -12.72 15.41 -8.02
CA LEU A 114 -13.27 16.73 -8.36
C LEU A 114 -14.39 17.14 -7.40
N ASP A 115 -15.32 16.24 -7.13
CA ASP A 115 -16.45 16.47 -6.23
C ASP A 115 -15.99 16.77 -4.81
N PHE A 116 -14.96 16.08 -4.31
CA PHE A 116 -14.40 16.30 -2.98
C PHE A 116 -13.62 17.61 -2.90
N ASN A 117 -12.73 17.87 -3.87
CA ASN A 117 -11.92 19.08 -3.92
C ASN A 117 -12.75 20.35 -4.16
N GLY A 118 -13.91 20.21 -4.80
CA GLY A 118 -14.84 21.31 -5.05
C GLY A 118 -15.72 21.71 -3.85
N ARG A 119 -15.69 20.97 -2.73
CA ARG A 119 -16.50 21.28 -1.55
C ARG A 119 -16.01 22.53 -0.84
N SER A 120 -16.93 23.37 -0.36
CA SER A 120 -16.59 24.47 0.55
C SER A 120 -15.98 23.99 1.86
N THR A 121 -16.29 22.76 2.27
CA THR A 121 -15.77 22.08 3.47
C THR A 121 -14.46 21.33 3.25
N TYR A 122 -13.87 21.36 2.04
CA TYR A 122 -12.72 20.54 1.65
C TYR A 122 -11.62 20.44 2.74
N ARG A 123 -11.18 21.58 3.30
CA ARG A 123 -10.12 21.60 4.31
C ARG A 123 -10.51 20.88 5.60
N GLN A 124 -11.77 20.97 6.00
CA GLN A 124 -12.29 20.34 7.22
C GLN A 124 -12.45 18.84 7.02
N ASP A 125 -13.00 18.44 5.87
CA ASP A 125 -13.18 17.04 5.50
C ASP A 125 -11.82 16.33 5.37
N LEU A 126 -10.87 16.94 4.65
CA LEU A 126 -9.51 16.40 4.53
C LEU A 126 -8.79 16.33 5.87
N ALA A 127 -8.88 17.37 6.72
CA ALA A 127 -8.26 17.35 8.03
C ALA A 127 -8.81 16.22 8.91
N LYS A 128 -10.10 15.89 8.77
CA LYS A 128 -10.70 14.74 9.46
C LYS A 128 -10.11 13.42 8.96
N GLU A 129 -10.03 13.20 7.65
CA GLU A 129 -9.46 11.98 7.07
C GLU A 129 -7.98 11.81 7.45
N LEU A 130 -7.19 12.88 7.39
CA LEU A 130 -5.78 12.84 7.80
C LEU A 130 -5.62 12.60 9.30
N LYS A 131 -6.52 13.17 10.13
CA LYS A 131 -6.52 12.93 11.57
C LYS A 131 -6.79 11.46 11.89
N GLU A 132 -7.65 10.78 11.14
CA GLU A 132 -7.90 9.35 11.32
C GLU A 132 -6.65 8.50 11.08
N ILE A 133 -5.74 8.94 10.20
CA ILE A 133 -4.44 8.30 10.00
C ILE A 133 -3.48 8.68 11.14
N ASP A 134 -3.35 9.97 11.44
CA ASP A 134 -2.47 10.49 12.51
C ASP A 134 -2.78 9.89 13.89
N ASP A 135 -4.04 9.53 14.13
CA ASP A 135 -4.47 8.90 15.38
C ASP A 135 -4.09 7.41 15.49
N GLN A 136 -3.60 6.77 14.43
CA GLN A 136 -3.27 5.34 14.46
C GLN A 136 -1.99 5.09 15.28
N GLU A 137 -2.06 4.14 16.23
CA GLU A 137 -0.94 3.77 17.11
C GLU A 137 0.35 3.41 16.34
N ILE A 138 0.22 2.79 15.16
CA ILE A 138 1.34 2.39 14.29
C ILE A 138 2.26 3.56 13.90
N TRP A 139 1.78 4.81 13.90
CA TRP A 139 2.58 5.98 13.49
C TRP A 139 3.12 6.81 14.67
N ARG A 140 2.87 6.41 15.91
CA ARG A 140 3.24 7.17 17.12
C ARG A 140 4.60 6.78 17.70
N GLY A 141 5.43 6.09 16.91
CA GLY A 141 6.78 5.61 17.28
C GLY A 141 7.79 6.73 17.48
#